data_AF-A0A2W5ND17-F1
#
_entry.id   AF-A0A2W5ND17-F1
#
_cell.length_a   1.000
_cell.length_b   1.000
_cell.length_c   1.000
_cell.angle_alpha   90.00
_cell.angle_beta   90.00
_cell.angle_gamma   90.00
#
_symmetry.space_group_name_H-M   'P 1'
#
loop_
_entity.id
_entity.type
_entity.pdbx_description
1 polymer ?
#
loop_
_entity_poly.entity_id
_entity_poly.type
_entity_poly.pdbx_seq_one_letter_code
_entity_poly.pdbx_strand_id
1 'polypeptide(L)'
;MTGAPPDPAAPPIRHAATIVILRETPEGTRLLMGQRGSGAVFMPDKFVFPGGALDPEDLAAAEAEGVPETDPNLLVGTDPLLARALRHAAARELREETGLVPPAPDALRFFFRAVTPPGRPRRFDARFFLADAAALGGPPDDFSGAEDELRFLRWLSLSEARALDLPFITEIVLAEIAAREADPGAERPVPFFHHTERGSHFHLLHA
;
A
#
# COMPACT_ATOMS: atom_id res chain seq x y z
N MET A 1 14.30 -23.58 -15.32
CA MET A 1 15.61 -23.07 -14.85
C MET A 1 15.46 -22.82 -13.36
N THR A 2 16.06 -23.67 -12.53
CA THR A 2 15.99 -23.60 -11.06
C THR A 2 16.94 -22.50 -10.58
N GLY A 3 16.39 -21.42 -10.02
CA GLY A 3 17.17 -20.36 -9.40
C GLY A 3 18.00 -20.90 -8.24
N ALA A 4 19.11 -20.23 -7.94
CA ALA A 4 19.94 -20.55 -6.78
C ALA A 4 19.07 -20.56 -5.49
N PRO A 5 19.33 -21.47 -4.54
CA PRO A 5 18.62 -21.48 -3.27
C PRO A 5 18.82 -20.13 -2.57
N PRO A 6 17.78 -19.61 -1.88
CA PRO A 6 17.87 -18.33 -1.20
C PRO A 6 18.99 -18.35 -0.16
N ASP A 7 19.77 -17.27 -0.09
CA ASP A 7 20.80 -17.08 0.92
C ASP A 7 20.17 -17.11 2.33
N PRO A 8 20.52 -18.09 3.19
CA PRO A 8 19.95 -18.22 4.52
C PRO A 8 20.32 -17.04 5.45
N ALA A 9 21.30 -16.20 5.08
CA ALA A 9 21.67 -14.99 5.81
C ALA A 9 20.90 -13.73 5.34
N ALA A 10 20.11 -13.81 4.26
CA ALA A 10 19.34 -12.67 3.80
C ALA A 10 18.24 -12.30 4.80
N PRO A 11 18.04 -11.00 5.10
CA PRO A 11 16.98 -10.58 6.02
C PRO A 11 15.62 -11.03 5.50
N PRO A 12 14.73 -11.50 6.39
CA PRO A 12 13.42 -12.01 6.00
C PRO A 12 12.61 -10.93 5.30
N ILE A 13 11.87 -11.32 4.27
CA ILE A 13 10.92 -10.43 3.60
C ILE A 13 9.66 -10.41 4.45
N ARG A 14 9.30 -9.24 4.97
CA ARG A 14 8.08 -9.05 5.75
C ARG A 14 6.90 -8.72 4.84
N HIS A 15 5.71 -9.21 5.19
CA HIS A 15 4.48 -8.74 4.56
C HIS A 15 4.16 -7.32 5.03
N ALA A 16 3.66 -6.49 4.11
CA ALA A 16 3.27 -5.11 4.38
C ALA A 16 2.05 -4.73 3.55
N ALA A 17 1.31 -3.76 4.04
CA ALA A 17 0.14 -3.20 3.37
C ALA A 17 0.26 -1.67 3.32
N THR A 18 -0.15 -1.11 2.19
CA THR A 18 -0.19 0.35 1.97
C THR A 18 -1.55 0.70 1.40
N ILE A 19 -2.12 1.82 1.84
CA ILE A 19 -3.43 2.28 1.40
C ILE A 19 -3.35 3.67 0.78
N VAL A 20 -3.95 3.81 -0.39
CA VAL A 20 -4.08 5.07 -1.11
C VAL A 20 -5.55 5.46 -1.05
N ILE A 21 -5.86 6.49 -0.27
CA ILE A 21 -7.21 7.06 -0.24
C ILE A 21 -7.32 8.08 -1.36
N LEU A 22 -8.31 7.89 -2.23
CA LEU A 22 -8.65 8.81 -3.31
C LEU A 22 -9.90 9.61 -2.95
N ARG A 23 -9.88 10.90 -3.26
CA ARG A 23 -11.00 11.82 -3.08
C ARG A 23 -11.27 12.54 -4.39
N GLU A 24 -12.43 12.34 -4.96
CA GLU A 24 -12.90 13.09 -6.12
C GLU A 24 -13.27 14.53 -5.71
N THR A 25 -12.80 15.51 -6.48
CA THR A 25 -13.11 16.94 -6.29
C THR A 25 -13.44 17.58 -7.64
N PRO A 26 -14.09 18.76 -7.68
CA PRO A 26 -14.31 19.48 -8.93
C PRO A 26 -13.02 19.80 -9.70
N GLU A 27 -11.89 19.89 -9.01
CA GLU A 27 -10.56 20.12 -9.61
C GLU A 27 -9.83 18.81 -10.01
N GLY A 28 -10.46 17.65 -9.81
CA GLY A 28 -9.92 16.32 -10.11
C GLY A 28 -9.65 15.47 -8.86
N THR A 29 -9.10 14.28 -9.07
CA THR A 29 -8.78 13.35 -7.99
C THR A 29 -7.64 13.87 -7.12
N ARG A 30 -7.82 13.76 -5.80
CA ARG A 30 -6.80 14.01 -4.78
C ARG A 30 -6.49 12.74 -4.01
N LEU A 31 -5.28 12.63 -3.50
CA LEU A 31 -4.81 11.50 -2.70
C LEU A 31 -4.25 11.95 -1.36
N LEU A 32 -4.45 11.13 -0.34
CA LEU A 32 -3.92 11.38 1.01
C LEU A 32 -2.46 10.91 1.11
N MET A 33 -1.58 11.81 1.54
CA MET A 33 -0.19 11.48 1.88
C MET A 33 0.25 12.18 3.16
N GLY A 34 1.24 11.61 3.82
CA GLY A 34 1.96 12.22 4.94
C GLY A 34 3.47 12.17 4.71
N GLN A 35 4.20 13.02 5.42
CA GLN A 35 5.65 13.00 5.47
C GLN A 35 6.09 12.21 6.69
N ARG A 36 6.99 11.24 6.52
CA ARG A 36 7.58 10.55 7.66
C ARG A 36 8.42 11.49 8.50
N GLY A 37 8.36 11.32 9.83
CA GLY A 37 9.27 12.01 10.73
C GLY A 37 10.74 11.74 10.41
N SER A 38 11.62 12.70 10.74
CA SER A 38 13.07 12.60 10.50
C SER A 38 13.75 11.44 11.24
N GLY A 39 13.13 10.93 12.31
CA GLY A 39 13.57 9.74 13.05
C GLY A 39 13.06 8.41 12.48
N ALA A 40 12.27 8.41 11.40
CA ALA A 40 11.70 7.20 10.84
C ALA A 40 12.79 6.24 10.35
N VAL A 41 12.71 4.98 10.79
CA VAL A 41 13.74 3.97 10.48
C VAL A 41 13.70 3.52 9.01
N PHE A 42 12.66 3.91 8.27
CA PHE A 42 12.51 3.64 6.84
C PHE A 42 11.98 4.88 6.13
N MET A 43 12.75 5.43 5.17
CA MET A 43 12.38 6.61 4.36
C MET A 43 12.06 7.88 5.19
N PRO A 44 12.98 8.36 6.04
CA PRO A 44 12.79 9.61 6.79
C PRO A 44 12.63 10.81 5.83
N ASP A 45 11.81 11.78 6.24
CA ASP A 45 11.52 13.03 5.53
C ASP A 45 10.87 12.87 4.14
N LYS A 46 10.53 11.65 3.74
CA LYS A 46 9.84 11.37 2.47
C LYS A 46 8.34 11.43 2.65
N PHE A 47 7.65 11.93 1.62
CA PHE A 47 6.21 11.77 1.51
C PHE A 47 5.88 10.36 1.05
N VAL A 48 4.95 9.73 1.78
CA VAL A 48 4.48 8.36 1.55
C VAL A 48 2.96 8.28 1.74
N PHE A 49 2.39 7.21 1.24
CA PHE A 49 1.03 6.81 1.60
C PHE A 49 1.03 6.14 2.97
N PRO A 50 -0.10 6.16 3.71
CA PRO A 50 -0.21 5.40 4.93
C PRO A 50 0.03 3.90 4.71
N GLY A 51 0.77 3.27 5.61
CA GLY A 51 1.05 1.85 5.52
C GLY A 51 2.30 1.37 6.25
N GLY A 52 2.25 0.09 6.61
CA GLY A 52 3.29 -0.54 7.39
C GLY A 52 3.25 -2.06 7.29
N ALA A 53 3.94 -2.69 8.24
CA ALA A 53 4.13 -4.13 8.23
C ALA A 53 2.89 -4.83 8.79
N LEU A 54 2.62 -6.05 8.30
CA LEU A 54 1.64 -6.93 8.92
C LEU A 54 2.03 -7.22 10.37
N ASP A 55 1.05 -7.13 11.27
CA ASP A 55 1.14 -7.47 12.69
C ASP A 55 0.30 -8.73 12.99
N PRO A 56 0.67 -9.55 13.99
CA PRO A 56 -0.18 -10.61 14.52
C PRO A 56 -1.65 -10.24 14.77
N GLU A 57 -1.95 -8.99 15.17
CA GLU A 57 -3.33 -8.57 15.39
C GLU A 57 -4.17 -8.50 14.10
N ASP A 58 -3.53 -8.21 12.96
CA ASP A 58 -4.19 -8.21 11.65
C ASP A 58 -4.63 -9.62 11.25
N LEU A 59 -3.80 -10.62 11.58
CA LEU A 59 -4.13 -12.04 11.39
C LEU A 59 -5.27 -12.45 12.32
N ALA A 60 -5.20 -12.09 13.60
CA ALA A 60 -6.25 -12.39 14.56
C ALA A 60 -7.59 -11.75 14.17
N ALA A 61 -7.58 -10.52 13.65
CA ALA A 61 -8.77 -9.85 13.13
C ALA A 61 -9.36 -10.58 11.92
N ALA A 62 -8.52 -10.99 10.97
CA ALA A 62 -8.94 -11.77 9.80
C ALA A 62 -9.53 -13.15 10.18
N GLU A 63 -8.90 -13.84 11.13
CA GLU A 63 -9.41 -15.13 11.65
C GLU A 63 -10.76 -14.96 12.35
N ALA A 64 -10.89 -13.95 13.20
CA ALA A 64 -12.12 -13.67 13.94
C ALA A 64 -13.28 -13.25 13.03
N GLU A 65 -12.99 -12.53 11.94
CA GLU A 65 -13.97 -12.17 10.92
C GLU A 65 -14.49 -13.40 10.17
N GLY A 66 -13.64 -14.40 9.92
CA GLY A 66 -14.02 -15.67 9.31
C GLY A 66 -14.48 -15.56 7.85
N VAL A 67 -14.23 -14.42 7.19
CA VAL A 67 -14.54 -14.19 5.78
C VAL A 67 -13.29 -14.49 4.95
N PRO A 68 -13.35 -15.46 4.02
CA PRO A 68 -12.20 -15.78 3.18
C PRO A 68 -11.92 -14.67 2.16
N GLU A 69 -10.64 -14.43 1.86
CA GLU A 69 -10.27 -13.60 0.72
C GLU A 69 -10.68 -14.26 -0.60
N THR A 70 -11.21 -13.47 -1.53
CA THR A 70 -11.66 -13.96 -2.84
C THR A 70 -11.06 -13.22 -4.03
N ASP A 71 -10.32 -12.12 -3.83
CA ASP A 71 -9.61 -11.44 -4.92
C ASP A 71 -8.51 -12.36 -5.48
N PRO A 72 -8.67 -12.88 -6.71
CA PRO A 72 -7.81 -13.91 -7.23
C PRO A 72 -6.39 -13.36 -7.50
N ASN A 73 -6.23 -12.04 -7.73
CA ASN A 73 -4.93 -11.41 -7.87
C ASN A 73 -4.20 -11.29 -6.54
N LEU A 74 -4.92 -10.98 -5.46
CA LEU A 74 -4.32 -10.88 -4.12
C LEU A 74 -3.84 -12.25 -3.62
N LEU A 75 -4.53 -13.32 -4.02
CA LEU A 75 -4.20 -14.71 -3.73
C LEU A 75 -2.98 -15.25 -4.50
N VAL A 76 -2.43 -14.53 -5.49
CA VAL A 76 -1.23 -14.98 -6.22
C VAL A 76 -0.01 -15.04 -5.29
N GLY A 77 0.32 -16.26 -4.85
CA GLY A 77 1.41 -16.50 -3.90
C GLY A 77 1.12 -15.99 -2.48
N THR A 78 -0.15 -15.89 -2.10
CA THR A 78 -0.62 -15.50 -0.77
C THR A 78 -1.78 -16.41 -0.37
N ASP A 79 -1.74 -17.04 0.80
CA ASP A 79 -2.91 -17.81 1.25
C ASP A 79 -4.09 -16.88 1.63
N PRO A 80 -5.35 -17.38 1.64
CA PRO A 80 -6.51 -16.54 1.86
C PRO A 80 -6.55 -15.80 3.20
N LEU A 81 -6.01 -16.42 4.26
CA LEU A 81 -6.02 -15.79 5.59
C LEU A 81 -5.03 -14.63 5.62
N LEU A 82 -3.80 -14.85 5.15
CA LEU A 82 -2.79 -13.81 5.04
C LEU A 82 -3.25 -12.66 4.12
N ALA A 83 -3.91 -13.00 3.01
CA ALA A 83 -4.44 -12.02 2.09
C ALA A 83 -5.53 -11.14 2.74
N ARG A 84 -6.43 -11.73 3.52
CA ARG A 84 -7.42 -10.99 4.31
C ARG A 84 -6.75 -10.12 5.37
N ALA A 85 -5.76 -10.66 6.08
CA ALA A 85 -5.00 -9.94 7.10
C ALA A 85 -4.27 -8.71 6.53
N LEU A 86 -3.80 -8.76 5.29
CA LEU A 86 -3.21 -7.59 4.62
C LEU A 86 -4.20 -6.43 4.40
N ARG A 87 -5.51 -6.71 4.27
CA ARG A 87 -6.54 -5.65 4.22
C ARG A 87 -6.76 -5.04 5.60
N HIS A 88 -6.74 -5.87 6.64
CA HIS A 88 -6.78 -5.40 8.04
C HIS A 88 -5.57 -4.54 8.36
N ALA A 89 -4.37 -4.95 7.95
CA ALA A 89 -3.15 -4.15 8.08
C ALA A 89 -3.29 -2.78 7.39
N ALA A 90 -3.80 -2.74 6.16
CA ALA A 90 -4.03 -1.47 5.46
C ALA A 90 -5.01 -0.55 6.23
N ALA A 91 -6.07 -1.11 6.82
CA ALA A 91 -7.05 -0.36 7.59
C ALA A 91 -6.50 0.12 8.94
N ARG A 92 -5.73 -0.73 9.64
CA ARG A 92 -5.06 -0.39 10.90
C ARG A 92 -4.06 0.74 10.69
N GLU A 93 -3.16 0.61 9.73
CA GLU A 93 -2.13 1.61 9.43
C GLU A 93 -2.74 2.95 9.03
N LEU A 94 -3.86 2.97 8.28
CA LEU A 94 -4.58 4.21 8.02
C LEU A 94 -5.03 4.88 9.32
N ARG A 95 -5.62 4.09 10.24
CA ARG A 95 -6.13 4.61 11.51
C ARG A 95 -5.01 5.16 12.37
N GLU A 96 -3.93 4.40 12.56
CA GLU A 96 -2.79 4.77 13.41
C GLU A 96 -2.11 6.02 12.86
N GLU A 97 -1.75 6.02 11.57
CA GLU A 97 -0.94 7.10 11.01
C GLU A 97 -1.73 8.36 10.67
N THR A 98 -3.07 8.30 10.61
CA THR A 98 -3.89 9.45 10.18
C THR A 98 -5.02 9.82 11.14
N GLY A 99 -5.37 8.95 12.09
CA GLY A 99 -6.54 9.12 12.95
C GLY A 99 -7.88 8.88 12.25
N LEU A 100 -7.90 8.66 10.93
CA LEU A 100 -9.14 8.45 10.18
C LEU A 100 -9.80 7.11 10.53
N VAL A 101 -11.12 7.07 10.42
CA VAL A 101 -11.87 5.81 10.53
C VAL A 101 -11.82 5.09 9.18
N PRO A 102 -11.10 3.97 9.06
CA PRO A 102 -10.89 3.27 7.80
C PRO A 102 -12.19 2.70 7.23
N PRO A 103 -12.27 2.51 5.90
CA PRO A 103 -13.31 1.71 5.29
C PRO A 103 -13.26 0.27 5.79
N ALA A 104 -14.35 -0.48 5.57
CA ALA A 104 -14.33 -1.92 5.79
C ALA A 104 -13.24 -2.58 4.91
N PRO A 105 -12.56 -3.64 5.37
CA PRO A 105 -11.55 -4.35 4.59
C PRO A 105 -11.98 -4.75 3.17
N ASP A 106 -13.25 -5.13 2.99
CA ASP A 106 -13.84 -5.48 1.68
C ASP A 106 -13.99 -4.30 0.72
N ALA A 107 -14.05 -3.07 1.22
CA ALA A 107 -14.10 -1.88 0.38
C ALA A 107 -12.73 -1.51 -0.20
N LEU A 108 -11.65 -2.12 0.29
CA LEU A 108 -10.31 -1.88 -0.22
C LEU A 108 -10.12 -2.63 -1.56
N ARG A 109 -9.54 -1.98 -2.55
CA ARG A 109 -9.23 -2.61 -3.85
C ARG A 109 -7.74 -2.86 -3.97
N PHE A 110 -7.31 -4.12 -4.02
CA PHE A 110 -5.92 -4.44 -4.33
C PHE A 110 -5.59 -4.00 -5.76
N PHE A 111 -4.49 -3.27 -5.95
CA PHE A 111 -4.17 -2.74 -7.29
C PHE A 111 -2.71 -2.76 -7.67
N PHE A 112 -1.79 -3.02 -6.73
CA PHE A 112 -0.36 -3.04 -7.00
C PHE A 112 0.41 -3.83 -5.95
N ARG A 113 1.48 -4.54 -6.34
CA ARG A 113 2.37 -5.26 -5.43
C ARG A 113 3.82 -4.90 -5.69
N ALA A 114 4.61 -4.75 -4.63
CA ALA A 114 6.04 -4.49 -4.76
C ALA A 114 6.88 -5.28 -3.75
N VAL A 115 7.94 -5.94 -4.21
CA VAL A 115 8.98 -6.50 -3.33
C VAL A 115 10.20 -5.60 -3.31
N THR A 116 10.63 -5.22 -2.11
CA THR A 116 11.87 -4.46 -1.89
C THR A 116 13.08 -5.23 -2.45
N PRO A 117 13.99 -4.58 -3.20
CA PRO A 117 15.17 -5.25 -3.77
C PRO A 117 16.03 -6.02 -2.75
N PRO A 118 16.76 -7.07 -3.19
CA PRO A 118 17.73 -7.76 -2.36
C PRO A 118 18.85 -6.80 -1.89
N GLY A 119 19.54 -7.16 -0.80
CA GLY A 119 20.62 -6.35 -0.23
C GLY A 119 20.17 -5.13 0.58
N ARG A 120 18.86 -4.87 0.69
CA ARG A 120 18.33 -3.87 1.62
C ARG A 120 18.23 -4.45 3.04
N PRO A 121 18.60 -3.70 4.08
CA PRO A 121 18.57 -4.17 5.46
C PRO A 121 17.14 -4.46 5.97
N ARG A 122 16.14 -3.84 5.34
CA ARG A 122 14.72 -4.10 5.54
C ARG A 122 14.08 -4.38 4.20
N ARG A 123 13.31 -5.45 4.12
CA ARG A 123 12.63 -5.87 2.89
C ARG A 123 11.18 -6.17 3.17
N PHE A 124 10.33 -5.63 2.32
CA PHE A 124 8.89 -5.83 2.35
C PHE A 124 8.39 -6.42 1.04
N ASP A 125 7.38 -7.26 1.13
CA ASP A 125 6.50 -7.66 0.04
C ASP A 125 5.14 -6.97 0.25
N ALA A 126 5.08 -5.74 -0.25
CA ALA A 126 4.02 -4.79 0.02
C ALA A 126 2.84 -4.96 -0.96
N ARG A 127 1.62 -5.02 -0.42
CA ARG A 127 0.36 -4.93 -1.18
C ARG A 127 -0.21 -3.53 -1.04
N PHE A 128 -0.55 -2.91 -2.16
CA PHE A 128 -1.14 -1.59 -2.18
C PHE A 128 -2.63 -1.71 -2.49
N PHE A 129 -3.41 -0.98 -1.72
CA PHE A 129 -4.86 -0.93 -1.80
C PHE A 129 -5.34 0.48 -2.14
N LEU A 130 -6.42 0.59 -2.90
CA LEU A 130 -7.15 1.83 -3.14
C LEU A 130 -8.44 1.83 -2.33
N ALA A 131 -8.82 2.98 -1.81
CA ALA A 131 -10.15 3.19 -1.27
C ALA A 131 -10.65 4.61 -1.59
N ASP A 132 -11.97 4.76 -1.66
CA ASP A 132 -12.62 6.06 -1.82
C ASP A 132 -12.73 6.74 -0.45
N ALA A 133 -12.43 8.04 -0.38
CA ALA A 133 -12.62 8.86 0.80
C ALA A 133 -14.08 8.87 1.28
N ALA A 134 -15.05 8.67 0.38
CA ALA A 134 -16.47 8.54 0.72
C ALA A 134 -16.78 7.26 1.54
N ALA A 135 -15.87 6.27 1.54
CA ALA A 135 -16.01 5.05 2.33
C ALA A 135 -15.42 5.19 3.75
N LEU A 136 -14.83 6.34 4.10
CA LEU A 136 -14.34 6.61 5.45
C LEU A 136 -15.51 6.77 6.44
N GLY A 137 -15.33 6.28 7.66
CA GLY A 137 -16.34 6.34 8.71
C GLY A 137 -16.47 7.68 9.44
N GLY A 138 -15.82 8.74 8.96
CA GLY A 138 -15.76 10.05 9.61
C GLY A 138 -15.28 11.17 8.67
N PRO A 139 -15.09 12.40 9.18
CA PRO A 139 -14.66 13.52 8.36
C PRO A 139 -13.28 13.24 7.72
N PRO A 140 -13.14 13.35 6.38
CA PRO A 140 -11.90 13.00 5.67
C PRO A 140 -10.74 13.99 5.90
N ASP A 141 -10.99 15.08 6.62
CA ASP A 141 -10.00 16.13 6.93
C ASP A 141 -9.72 16.23 8.44
N ASP A 142 -10.26 15.31 9.26
CA ASP A 142 -9.99 15.26 10.70
C ASP A 142 -8.84 14.27 10.99
N PHE A 143 -7.63 14.81 11.09
CA PHE A 143 -6.41 14.07 11.44
C PHE A 143 -6.02 14.20 12.91
N SER A 144 -6.94 14.64 13.78
CA SER A 144 -6.63 14.92 15.19
C SER A 144 -6.20 13.69 15.99
N GLY A 145 -6.52 12.49 15.51
CA GLY A 145 -6.12 11.21 16.09
C GLY A 145 -4.86 10.60 15.48
N ALA A 146 -4.14 11.30 14.59
CA ALA A 146 -2.93 10.78 13.96
C ALA A 146 -1.79 10.59 14.97
N GLU A 147 -1.10 9.47 14.88
CA GLU A 147 0.14 9.21 15.64
C GLU A 147 1.34 9.97 15.06
N ASP A 148 2.45 9.98 15.80
CA ASP A 148 3.65 10.78 15.49
C ASP A 148 4.46 10.30 14.26
N GLU A 149 4.08 9.17 13.64
CA GLU A 149 4.81 8.58 12.51
C GLU A 149 4.71 9.43 11.24
N LEU A 150 3.49 9.81 10.84
CA LEU A 150 3.24 10.68 9.70
C LEU A 150 2.86 12.09 10.15
N ARG A 151 3.57 13.06 9.60
CA ARG A 151 3.35 14.49 9.81
C ARG A 151 2.93 15.14 8.51
N PHE A 152 2.39 16.36 8.60
CA PHE A 152 1.98 17.14 7.42
C PHE A 152 1.02 16.37 6.49
N LEU A 153 0.09 15.61 7.09
CA LEU A 153 -0.98 14.92 6.39
C LEU A 153 -1.76 15.91 5.53
N ARG A 154 -1.91 15.59 4.25
CA ARG A 154 -2.59 16.47 3.30
C ARG A 154 -3.10 15.72 2.08
N TRP A 155 -4.17 16.27 1.53
CA TRP A 155 -4.72 15.88 0.25
C TRP A 155 -3.97 16.61 -0.88
N LEU A 156 -3.36 15.84 -1.76
CA LEU A 156 -2.57 16.33 -2.90
C LEU A 156 -3.25 15.94 -4.20
N SER A 157 -3.22 16.81 -5.20
CA SER A 157 -3.44 16.36 -6.57
C SER A 157 -2.30 15.44 -7.03
N LEU A 158 -2.52 14.67 -8.09
CA LEU A 158 -1.45 13.86 -8.70
C LEU A 158 -0.25 14.71 -9.16
N SER A 159 -0.46 15.94 -9.61
CA SER A 159 0.62 16.82 -10.04
C SER A 159 1.41 17.36 -8.86
N GLU A 160 0.74 17.73 -7.76
CA GLU A 160 1.39 18.14 -6.52
C GLU A 160 2.22 17.01 -5.92
N ALA A 161 1.66 15.79 -5.86
CA ALA A 161 2.35 14.62 -5.31
C ALA A 161 3.65 14.32 -6.09
N ARG A 162 3.59 14.34 -7.43
CA ARG A 162 4.77 14.10 -8.30
C ARG A 162 5.87 15.15 -8.19
N ALA A 163 5.56 16.34 -7.67
CA ALA A 163 6.56 17.39 -7.46
C ALA A 163 7.35 17.22 -6.16
N LEU A 164 6.97 16.25 -5.31
CA LEU A 164 7.64 15.96 -4.05
C LEU A 164 8.87 15.06 -4.27
N ASP A 165 9.76 15.06 -3.29
CA ASP A 165 10.87 14.11 -3.22
C ASP A 165 10.35 12.75 -2.74
N LEU A 166 10.11 11.85 -3.68
CA LEU A 166 9.42 10.59 -3.46
C LEU A 166 10.36 9.38 -3.54
N PRO A 167 10.05 8.30 -2.81
CA PRO A 167 10.62 7.00 -3.12
C PRO A 167 10.23 6.54 -4.53
N PHE A 168 11.17 5.91 -5.25
CA PHE A 168 10.93 5.41 -6.62
C PHE A 168 9.67 4.55 -6.75
N ILE A 169 9.38 3.70 -5.75
CA ILE A 169 8.17 2.87 -5.79
C ILE A 169 6.89 3.70 -5.67
N THR A 170 6.92 4.80 -4.92
CA THR A 170 5.81 5.74 -4.79
C THR A 170 5.55 6.46 -6.12
N GLU A 171 6.60 6.84 -6.86
CA GLU A 171 6.48 7.42 -8.20
C GLU A 171 5.78 6.46 -9.18
N ILE A 172 6.16 5.17 -9.15
CA ILE A 172 5.52 4.12 -9.93
C ILE A 172 4.04 4.00 -9.56
N VAL A 173 3.71 3.95 -8.27
CA VAL A 173 2.32 3.84 -7.80
C VAL A 173 1.50 5.05 -8.26
N LEU A 174 2.05 6.26 -8.22
CA LEU A 174 1.39 7.45 -8.76
C LEU A 174 1.16 7.37 -10.27
N ALA A 175 2.11 6.82 -11.04
CA ALA A 175 1.94 6.55 -12.47
C ALA A 175 0.78 5.57 -12.72
N GLU A 176 0.67 4.52 -11.91
CA GLU A 176 -0.40 3.52 -12.00
C GLU A 176 -1.79 4.08 -11.62
N ILE A 177 -1.85 5.03 -10.68
CA ILE A 177 -3.08 5.75 -10.33
C ILE A 177 -3.50 6.66 -11.48
N ALA A 178 -2.58 7.47 -12.01
CA ALA A 178 -2.90 8.37 -13.14
C ALA A 178 -3.34 7.60 -14.39
N ALA A 179 -2.75 6.44 -14.65
CA ALA A 179 -3.16 5.60 -15.77
C ALA A 179 -4.60 5.09 -15.58
N ARG A 180 -5.03 4.80 -14.34
CA ARG A 180 -6.40 4.39 -14.02
C ARG A 180 -7.39 5.55 -14.15
N GLU A 181 -7.02 6.76 -13.75
CA GLU A 181 -7.87 7.95 -13.93
C GLU A 181 -8.07 8.28 -15.42
N ALA A 182 -7.04 8.11 -16.24
CA ALA A 182 -7.13 8.35 -17.67
C ALA A 182 -8.06 7.37 -18.40
N ASP A 183 -8.28 6.17 -17.83
CA ASP A 183 -9.16 5.14 -18.40
C ASP A 183 -9.80 4.29 -17.30
N PRO A 184 -10.85 4.79 -16.63
CA PRO A 184 -11.47 4.14 -15.48
C PRO A 184 -12.18 2.82 -15.81
N GLY A 185 -12.56 2.63 -17.09
CA GLY A 185 -13.30 1.46 -17.56
C GLY A 185 -12.43 0.31 -18.05
N ALA A 186 -11.11 0.53 -18.19
CA ALA A 186 -10.20 -0.52 -18.64
C ALA A 186 -10.07 -1.62 -17.60
N GLU A 187 -10.25 -2.86 -18.04
CA GLU A 187 -9.81 -4.02 -17.30
C GLU A 187 -8.28 -4.00 -17.22
N ARG A 188 -7.74 -3.79 -16.01
CA ARG A 188 -6.32 -3.64 -15.76
C ARG A 188 -5.83 -4.76 -14.85
N PRO A 189 -4.91 -5.60 -15.31
CA PRO A 189 -4.26 -6.55 -14.42
C PRO A 189 -3.46 -5.82 -13.34
N VAL A 190 -3.23 -6.49 -12.21
CA VAL A 190 -2.52 -5.91 -11.08
C VAL A 190 -1.01 -5.92 -11.36
N PRO A 191 -0.32 -4.77 -11.42
CA PRO A 191 1.12 -4.76 -11.63
C PRO A 191 1.86 -5.27 -10.40
N PHE A 192 2.91 -6.04 -10.66
CA PHE A 192 3.82 -6.60 -9.68
C PHE A 192 5.26 -6.18 -10.00
N PHE A 193 5.80 -5.33 -9.14
CA PHE A 193 7.17 -4.85 -9.23
C PHE A 193 8.09 -5.65 -8.30
N HIS A 194 9.14 -6.26 -8.86
CA HIS A 194 10.13 -6.97 -8.05
C HIS A 194 11.52 -6.90 -8.66
N HIS A 195 12.52 -7.35 -7.90
CA HIS A 195 13.90 -7.41 -8.37
C HIS A 195 14.38 -8.86 -8.41
N THR A 196 15.08 -9.22 -9.47
CA THR A 196 15.85 -10.47 -9.57
C THR A 196 17.34 -10.13 -9.69
N GLU A 197 18.21 -11.15 -9.75
CA GLU A 197 19.63 -10.98 -10.08
C GLU A 197 19.87 -10.25 -11.41
N ARG A 198 18.87 -10.21 -12.30
CA ARG A 198 18.93 -9.60 -13.64
C ARG A 198 18.41 -8.17 -13.70
N GLY A 199 17.96 -7.59 -12.57
CA GLY A 199 17.48 -6.21 -12.49
C GLY A 199 16.05 -6.07 -11.96
N SER A 200 15.45 -4.91 -12.21
CA SER A 200 14.05 -4.62 -11.89
C SER A 200 13.12 -5.21 -12.95
N HIS A 201 12.03 -5.82 -12.50
CA HIS A 201 11.03 -6.43 -13.35
C HIS A 201 9.62 -5.95 -12.99
N PHE A 202 8.85 -5.63 -14.02
CA PHE A 202 7.41 -5.46 -13.93
C PHE A 202 6.74 -6.68 -14.56
N HIS A 203 5.86 -7.32 -13.81
CA HIS A 203 4.98 -8.36 -14.31
C HIS A 203 3.54 -7.97 -14.02
N LEU A 204 2.63 -8.46 -14.84
CA LEU A 204 1.20 -8.35 -14.55
C LEU A 204 0.80 -9.62 -13.80
N LEU A 205 0.15 -9.47 -12.66
CA LEU A 205 -0.49 -10.60 -12.01
C LEU A 205 -1.64 -11.03 -12.92
N HIS A 206 -1.58 -12.30 -13.29
CA HIS A 206 -2.66 -13.00 -13.98
C HIS A 206 -3.12 -14.06 -13.01
N ALA A 207 -4.32 -13.88 -12.47
CA ALA A 207 -4.98 -14.93 -11.72
C ALA A 207 -5.66 -15.94 -12.67
#